data_AF-A0A4Q3T0T5-F1
#
_entry.id   AF-A0A4Q3T0T5-F1
#
_cell.length_a   1.000
_cell.length_b   1.000
_cell.length_c   1.000
_cell.angle_alpha   90.00
_cell.angle_beta   90.00
_cell.angle_gamma   90.00
#
_symmetry.space_group_name_H-M   'P 1'
#
loop_
_entity.id
_entity.type
_entity.pdbx_description
1 polymer ?
#
loop_
_entity_poly.entity_id
_entity_poly.type
_entity_poly.pdbx_seq_one_letter_code
_entity_poly.pdbx_strand_id
1 'polypeptide(L)' 'MEEPVETRVGRGQRLTEAMREDLELYAVVELEERIEALEVEIARCRAQIERKRAGRAEADALFSRPS' A
#
# COMPACT_ATOMS: atom_id res chain seq x y z
N MET A 1 37.44 -6.41 1.06
CA MET A 1 36.30 -5.84 0.33
C MET A 1 35.13 -5.93 1.28
N GLU A 2 34.57 -4.79 1.68
CA GLU A 2 33.42 -4.74 2.58
C GLU A 2 32.18 -5.01 1.74
N GLU A 3 31.53 -6.15 1.93
CA GLU A 3 30.32 -6.50 1.19
C GLU A 3 29.20 -5.51 1.54
N PRO A 4 28.45 -4.97 0.56
CA PRO A 4 27.36 -4.08 0.87
C PRO A 4 26.28 -4.85 1.64
N VAL A 5 26.02 -4.43 2.87
CA VAL A 5 24.95 -5.00 3.69
C VAL A 5 23.62 -4.68 3.01
N GLU A 6 23.05 -5.67 2.32
CA GLU A 6 21.69 -5.57 1.78
C GLU A 6 20.70 -5.38 2.94
N THR A 7 20.32 -4.12 3.17
CA THR A 7 19.37 -3.79 4.23
C THR A 7 18.00 -4.23 3.74
N ARG A 8 17.50 -5.36 4.26
CA ARG A 8 16.21 -5.92 3.87
C ARG A 8 15.09 -4.94 4.21
N VAL A 9 14.49 -4.32 3.21
CA VAL A 9 13.34 -3.43 3.38
C VAL A 9 12.12 -4.25 3.81
N GLY A 10 11.58 -3.95 4.99
CA GLY A 10 10.38 -4.59 5.53
C GLY A 10 9.12 -4.21 4.75
N ARG A 11 8.09 -5.08 4.80
CA ARG A 11 6.79 -4.76 4.18
C ARG A 11 6.22 -3.48 4.81
N GLY A 12 5.82 -2.53 3.98
CA GLY A 12 5.28 -1.24 4.42
C GLY A 12 6.32 -0.24 4.94
N GLN A 13 7.60 -0.61 5.03
CA GLN A 13 8.66 0.26 5.59
C GLN A 13 8.74 1.59 4.84
N ARG A 14 8.72 1.59 3.51
CA ARG A 14 8.82 2.83 2.72
C ARG A 14 7.64 3.78 2.92
N LEU A 15 6.43 3.24 3.12
CA LEU A 15 5.27 4.09 3.43
C LEU A 15 5.43 4.72 4.82
N THR A 16 5.90 3.95 5.79
CA THR A 16 6.20 4.46 7.14
C THR A 16 7.29 5.54 7.12
N GLU A 17 8.34 5.35 6.32
CA GLU A 17 9.40 6.34 6.12
C GLU A 17 8.84 7.62 5.49
N ALA A 18 8.05 7.51 4.42
CA ALA A 18 7.40 8.65 3.78
C ALA A 18 6.54 9.44 4.78
N MET A 19 5.76 8.77 5.64
CA MET A 19 4.92 9.43 6.66
C MET A 19 5.69 10.16 7.76
N ARG A 20 7.02 10.02 7.82
CA ARG A 20 7.89 10.72 8.78
C ARG A 20 8.63 11.91 8.18
N GLU A 21 8.52 12.12 6.87
CA GLU A 21 9.17 13.23 6.20
C GLU A 21 8.57 14.56 6.65
N ASP A 22 9.43 15.56 6.84
CA ASP A 22 9.01 16.92 7.18
C ASP A 22 8.49 17.63 5.93
N LEU A 23 7.19 17.91 5.90
CA LEU A 23 6.52 18.52 4.75
C LEU A 23 6.82 20.01 4.60
N GLU A 24 7.35 20.70 5.62
CA GLU A 24 7.73 22.11 5.52
C GLU A 24 8.90 22.33 4.54
N LEU A 25 9.66 21.28 4.25
CA LEU A 25 10.81 21.32 3.33
C LEU A 25 10.43 21.16 1.85
N TYR A 26 9.17 20.86 1.56
CA TYR A 26 8.69 20.60 0.21
C TYR A 26 8.06 21.84 -0.43
N ALA A 27 8.26 22.01 -1.73
CA ALA A 27 7.52 22.98 -2.53
C ALA A 27 6.07 22.53 -2.75
N VAL A 28 5.17 23.48 -3.04
CA VAL A 28 3.75 23.18 -3.30
C VAL A 28 3.58 22.14 -4.42
N VAL A 29 4.33 22.27 -5.52
CA VAL A 29 4.26 21.32 -6.64
C VAL A 29 4.66 19.90 -6.23
N GLU A 30 5.67 19.75 -5.37
CA GLU A 30 6.11 18.44 -4.89
C GLU A 30 5.06 17.81 -3.96
N LEU A 31 4.36 18.63 -3.18
CA LEU A 31 3.23 18.18 -2.36
C LEU A 31 2.04 17.76 -3.21
N GLU A 32 1.75 18.47 -4.30
CA GLU A 32 0.70 18.10 -5.26
C GLU A 32 1.00 16.77 -5.95
N GLU A 33 2.22 16.58 -6.46
CA GLU A 33 2.69 15.32 -7.06
C GLU A 33 2.63 14.16 -6.05
N ARG A 34 3.03 14.43 -4.80
CA ARG A 34 2.94 13.46 -3.71
C ARG A 34 1.51 13.03 -3.43
N ILE A 35 0.57 13.98 -3.41
CA ILE A 35 -0.86 13.69 -3.22
C ILE A 35 -1.37 12.82 -4.36
N GLU A 36 -1.08 13.16 -5.62
CA GLU A 36 -1.49 12.38 -6.78
C GLU A 36 -1.02 10.92 -6.67
N ALA A 37 0.27 10.73 -6.33
CA ALA A 37 0.83 9.39 -6.15
C ALA A 37 0.14 8.60 -5.03
N LEU A 38 -0.18 9.25 -3.90
CA LEU A 38 -0.89 8.63 -2.79
C LEU A 38 -2.34 8.27 -3.14
N GLU A 39 -3.04 9.10 -3.89
CA GLU A 39 -4.40 8.83 -4.35
C GLU A 39 -4.46 7.62 -5.30
N VAL A 40 -3.50 7.52 -6.22
CA VAL A 40 -3.33 6.34 -7.07
C VAL A 40 -3.09 5.08 -6.23
N GLU A 41 -2.22 5.15 -5.22
CA GLU A 41 -1.96 4.00 -4.35
C GLU A 41 -3.18 3.61 -3.49
N ILE A 42 -3.96 4.60 -3.01
CA ILE A 42 -5.24 4.36 -2.33
C ILE A 42 -6.20 3.61 -3.26
N ALA A 43 -6.31 4.01 -4.53
CA ALA A 43 -7.16 3.33 -5.50
C ALA A 43 -6.71 1.88 -5.72
N ARG A 44 -5.40 1.62 -5.82
CA ARG A 44 -4.83 0.27 -5.93
C ARG A 44 -5.15 -0.59 -4.72
N CYS A 45 -4.98 -0.04 -3.51
CA CYS A 45 -5.30 -0.74 -2.26
C CYS A 45 -6.78 -1.08 -2.17
N ARG A 46 -7.67 -0.13 -2.47
CA ARG A 46 -9.12 -0.35 -2.52
C ARG A 46 -9.49 -1.46 -3.51
N ALA A 47 -8.93 -1.44 -4.72
CA ALA A 47 -9.19 -2.47 -5.71
C ALA A 47 -8.74 -3.87 -5.26
N GLN A 48 -7.62 -3.98 -4.54
CA GLN A 48 -7.17 -5.26 -3.97
C GLN A 48 -8.05 -5.74 -2.82
N ILE A 49 -8.51 -4.83 -1.96
CA ILE A 49 -9.45 -5.14 -0.87
C ILE A 49 -10.75 -5.70 -1.45
N GLU A 50 -11.32 -5.04 -2.46
CA GLU A 50 -12.57 -5.49 -3.08
C GLU A 50 -12.43 -6.86 -3.74
N ARG A 51 -11.34 -7.13 -4.46
CA ARG A 51 -11.07 -8.47 -5.00
C ARG A 51 -10.98 -9.54 -3.91
N LYS A 52 -10.30 -9.25 -2.80
CA LYS A 52 -10.16 -10.19 -1.68
C LYS A 52 -11.49 -10.45 -0.98
N ARG A 53 -12.31 -9.41 -0.83
CA ARG A 53 -13.67 -9.52 -0.26
C ARG A 53 -14.59 -10.34 -1.15
N ALA A 54 -14.57 -10.09 -2.46
CA ALA A 54 -15.35 -10.85 -3.44
C ALA A 54 -14.98 -12.34 -3.40
N GLY A 55 -13.69 -12.67 -3.47
CA GLY A 55 -13.23 -14.06 -3.40
C GLY A 55 -13.60 -14.75 -2.08
N ARG A 56 -13.60 -14.01 -0.96
CA ARG A 56 -14.09 -14.55 0.32
C ARG A 56 -15.59 -14.82 0.30
N ALA A 57 -16.39 -13.88 -0.21
CA ALA A 57 -17.85 -14.06 -0.29
C ALA A 57 -18.24 -15.24 -1.20
N GLU A 58 -17.53 -15.43 -2.31
CA GLU A 58 -17.70 -16.59 -3.19
C GLU A 58 -17.35 -17.90 -2.50
N ALA A 59 -16.22 -17.94 -1.77
CA ALA A 59 -15.85 -19.10 -0.97
C ALA A 59 -16.90 -19.39 0.12
N ASP A 60 -17.32 -18.38 0.86
CA ASP A 60 -18.33 -18.52 1.91
C ASP A 60 -19.65 -19.06 1.31
N ALA A 61 -20.08 -18.60 0.13
CA ALA A 61 -21.26 -19.13 -0.56
C ALA A 61 -21.12 -20.59 -1.01
N LEU A 62 -19.92 -21.01 -1.42
CA LEU A 62 -19.64 -22.39 -1.83
C LEU A 62 -19.63 -23.36 -0.63
N PHE A 63 -19.11 -22.92 0.52
CA PHE A 63 -18.89 -23.77 1.70
C PHE A 63 -19.97 -23.66 2.78
N SER A 64 -20.84 -22.65 2.76
CA SER A 64 -21.91 -22.45 3.76
C SER A 64 -23.22 -23.17 3.46
N ARG A 65 -23.36 -23.83 2.31
CA ARG A 65 -24.57 -24.57 1.96
C ARG A 65 -24.49 -25.98 2.58
N PRO A 66 -25.28 -26.32 3.61
CA PRO A 66 -25.33 -27.69 4.10
C PRO A 66 -25.99 -28.57 3.03
N SER A 67 -25.46 -29.78 2.87
CA SER A 67 -26.05 -30.84 2.04
C SER A 67 -27.47 -31.17 2.51
#